data_AF-A0A3A4NSB4-F1
#
_entry.id   AF-A0A3A4NSB4-F1
#
_cell.length_a   1.000
_cell.length_b   1.000
_cell.length_c   1.000
_cell.angle_alpha   90.00
_cell.angle_beta   90.00
_cell.angle_gamma   90.00
#
_symmetry.space_group_name_H-M   'P 1'
#
loop_
_entity.id
_entity.type
_entity.pdbx_description
1 polymer ?
#
loop_
_entity_poly.entity_id
_entity_poly.type
_entity_poly.pdbx_seq_one_letter_code
_entity_poly.pdbx_strand_id
1 'polypeptide(L)'
;MGNTKGEMLVMMRIHESDLRWMEGAARKEIDGCRRQAFDGTILFTPDGVGNYGALWTRDFAYMLPLFDLFDREEALAAIRYLIAGQRGDGVVPDRRQVDGVNVYEAGGRGHPVGLPPLDNSAFMVSLVYEYISRTKNFSLVDEFLLPLHWAMQAIPRGPHGLVWNHPQLPHSPYGFTDTIGKTGELLFCSLLDWNASRDMVALCRAIGNQHLLALYATRMKEMEEGIESLIDPSTGLFLAASEDCRQVDVWGNAFAAAIDFPIAADRFEQIVELFTDRYDDVIERGQVRHLVKGEYWERLLLPVKAGDYQNGGYWGTPAGWVMKTMASTHPKIAETMLRDLVEDYRNRGIHEWVNGERVRLPHYVASITNPTAAIRDLLSEKKAVLE
;
A
#
# COMPACT_ATOMS: atom_id res chain seq x y z
N MET A 1 -45.49 20.25 2.78
CA MET A 1 -44.25 21.02 2.52
C MET A 1 -43.15 20.44 3.39
N GLY A 2 -42.52 19.37 2.93
CA GLY A 2 -41.35 18.76 3.56
C GLY A 2 -40.14 19.14 2.73
N ASN A 3 -39.23 19.90 3.33
CA ASN A 3 -38.07 20.49 2.69
C ASN A 3 -36.96 19.43 2.54
N THR A 4 -36.99 18.62 1.49
CA THR A 4 -35.81 17.88 1.04
C THR A 4 -34.88 18.86 0.32
N LYS A 5 -34.18 19.69 1.11
CA LYS A 5 -32.90 20.24 0.66
C LYS A 5 -31.99 19.04 0.50
N GLY A 6 -31.79 18.59 -0.74
CA GLY A 6 -30.66 17.73 -1.06
C GLY A 6 -29.41 18.46 -0.59
N GLU A 7 -28.74 17.91 0.42
CA GLU A 7 -27.39 18.33 0.72
C GLU A 7 -26.59 18.14 -0.56
N MET A 8 -26.21 19.25 -1.18
CA MET A 8 -25.16 19.22 -2.20
C MET A 8 -23.94 18.65 -1.48
N LEU A 9 -23.61 17.39 -1.77
CA LEU A 9 -22.40 16.76 -1.30
C LEU A 9 -21.24 17.70 -1.67
N VAL A 10 -20.55 18.25 -0.69
CA VAL A 10 -19.37 19.08 -0.94
C VAL A 10 -18.30 18.11 -1.42
N MET A 11 -17.98 18.15 -2.71
CA MET A 11 -16.94 17.31 -3.29
C MET A 11 -15.57 17.95 -3.09
N MET A 12 -14.53 17.12 -2.94
CA MET A 12 -13.15 17.55 -2.99
C MET A 12 -12.87 18.21 -4.34
N ARG A 13 -12.26 19.40 -4.33
CA ARG A 13 -11.89 20.11 -5.56
C ARG A 13 -10.41 19.95 -5.87
N ILE A 14 -10.10 19.62 -7.12
CA ILE A 14 -8.73 19.38 -7.56
C ILE A 14 -8.43 20.39 -8.65
N HIS A 15 -7.42 21.23 -8.44
CA HIS A 15 -6.94 22.10 -9.50
C HIS A 15 -6.43 21.27 -10.67
N GLU A 16 -6.96 21.54 -11.87
CA GLU A 16 -6.56 20.80 -13.08
C GLU A 16 -5.04 20.87 -13.33
N SER A 17 -4.41 21.99 -12.95
CA SER A 17 -2.95 22.16 -13.06
C SER A 17 -2.15 21.26 -12.11
N ASP A 18 -2.67 20.95 -10.93
CA ASP A 18 -2.02 20.07 -9.96
C ASP A 18 -2.12 18.61 -10.40
N LEU A 19 -3.31 18.17 -10.84
CA LEU A 19 -3.46 16.82 -11.39
C LEU A 19 -2.57 16.61 -12.61
N ARG A 20 -2.58 17.53 -13.59
CA ARG A 20 -1.72 17.42 -14.78
C ARG A 20 -0.24 17.36 -14.42
N TRP A 21 0.19 18.14 -13.42
CA TRP A 21 1.57 18.10 -12.95
C TRP A 21 1.89 16.74 -12.32
N MET A 22 1.03 16.22 -11.45
CA MET A 22 1.22 14.92 -10.81
C MET A 22 1.28 13.78 -11.83
N GLU A 23 0.39 13.75 -12.82
CA GLU A 23 0.38 12.74 -13.88
C GLU A 23 1.65 12.81 -14.73
N GLY A 24 2.11 14.02 -15.07
CA GLY A 24 3.38 14.24 -15.76
C GLY A 24 4.59 13.78 -14.95
N ALA A 25 4.58 14.04 -13.63
CA ALA A 25 5.62 13.61 -12.72
C ALA A 25 5.63 12.07 -12.57
N ALA A 26 4.47 11.45 -12.34
CA ALA A 26 4.33 10.00 -12.25
C ALA A 26 4.84 9.29 -13.52
N ARG A 27 4.49 9.81 -14.71
CA ARG A 27 5.01 9.30 -15.99
C ARG A 27 6.54 9.37 -16.03
N LYS A 28 7.11 10.53 -15.69
CA LYS A 28 8.57 10.72 -15.68
C LYS A 28 9.27 9.75 -14.73
N GLU A 29 8.74 9.55 -13.52
CA GLU A 29 9.30 8.61 -12.56
C GLU A 29 9.22 7.17 -13.09
N ILE A 30 8.05 6.71 -13.57
CA ILE A 30 7.87 5.37 -14.16
C ILE A 30 8.80 5.13 -15.36
N ASP A 31 8.94 6.10 -16.26
CA ASP A 31 9.84 5.99 -17.41
C ASP A 31 11.31 5.82 -16.96
N GLY A 32 11.70 6.50 -15.88
CA GLY A 32 13.04 6.40 -15.32
C GLY A 32 13.35 5.10 -14.57
N CYS A 33 12.31 4.36 -14.14
CA CYS A 33 12.41 3.07 -13.44
C CYS A 33 12.87 1.91 -14.34
N ARG A 34 12.81 2.10 -15.65
CA ARG A 34 12.89 1.01 -16.62
C ARG A 34 14.30 0.43 -16.65
N ARG A 35 14.44 -0.87 -16.43
CA ARG A 35 15.72 -1.61 -16.54
C ARG A 35 15.53 -2.93 -17.27
N GLN A 36 16.46 -3.27 -18.15
CA GLN A 36 16.37 -4.54 -18.87
C GLN A 36 17.02 -5.67 -18.06
N ALA A 37 16.28 -6.76 -17.87
CA ALA A 37 16.79 -8.01 -17.30
C ALA A 37 17.59 -8.84 -18.32
N PHE A 38 18.28 -9.86 -17.86
CA PHE A 38 19.10 -10.77 -18.66
C PHE A 38 18.32 -11.51 -19.76
N ASP A 39 17.01 -11.70 -19.59
CA ASP A 39 16.12 -12.35 -20.56
C ASP A 39 15.41 -11.36 -21.49
N GLY A 40 15.76 -10.07 -21.40
CA GLY A 40 15.16 -9.01 -22.19
C GLY A 40 13.92 -8.36 -21.56
N THR A 41 13.39 -8.88 -20.46
CA THR A 41 12.23 -8.30 -19.74
C THR A 41 12.54 -6.89 -19.25
N ILE A 42 11.60 -5.96 -19.44
CA ILE A 42 11.68 -4.64 -18.80
C ILE A 42 11.15 -4.73 -17.37
N LEU A 43 12.03 -4.40 -16.42
CA LEU A 43 11.76 -4.26 -15.00
C LEU A 43 11.46 -2.80 -14.66
N PHE A 44 10.71 -2.60 -13.59
CA PHE A 44 10.36 -1.30 -13.02
C PHE A 44 10.92 -1.20 -11.59
N THR A 45 12.01 -0.46 -11.43
CA THR A 45 12.71 -0.25 -10.16
C THR A 45 11.96 0.72 -9.24
N PRO A 46 12.19 0.69 -7.92
CA PRO A 46 11.50 1.58 -6.97
C PRO A 46 11.91 3.06 -7.09
N ASP A 47 13.03 3.35 -7.76
CA ASP A 47 13.51 4.70 -8.03
C ASP A 47 13.38 5.10 -9.51
N GLY A 48 12.89 6.30 -9.77
CA GLY A 48 12.73 6.88 -11.12
C GLY A 48 14.03 7.36 -11.75
N VAL A 49 15.18 6.94 -11.21
CA VAL A 49 16.50 7.07 -11.86
C VAL A 49 17.15 5.71 -12.12
N GLY A 50 16.53 4.61 -11.65
CA GLY A 50 16.94 3.22 -11.79
C GLY A 50 18.37 2.90 -11.35
N ASN A 51 18.79 3.47 -10.22
CA ASN A 51 20.01 3.04 -9.53
C ASN A 51 19.87 1.62 -8.98
N TYR A 52 18.64 1.18 -8.72
CA TYR A 52 18.39 -0.20 -8.31
C TYR A 52 18.39 -1.15 -9.52
N GLY A 53 18.93 -2.35 -9.32
CA GLY A 53 19.03 -3.39 -10.35
C GLY A 53 18.01 -4.52 -10.15
N ALA A 54 16.79 -4.23 -9.70
CA ALA A 54 15.78 -5.25 -9.46
C ALA A 54 14.35 -4.74 -9.58
N LEU A 55 13.43 -5.67 -9.80
CA LEU A 55 11.98 -5.47 -9.73
C LEU A 55 11.50 -5.86 -8.32
N TRP A 56 11.05 -4.90 -7.53
CA TRP A 56 10.40 -5.15 -6.23
C TRP A 56 8.92 -5.42 -6.42
N THR A 57 8.42 -6.47 -5.78
CA THR A 57 7.01 -6.89 -5.91
C THR A 57 6.05 -5.79 -5.46
N ARG A 58 6.27 -5.26 -4.25
CA ARG A 58 5.46 -4.18 -3.66
C ARG A 58 5.52 -2.90 -4.49
N ASP A 59 6.72 -2.40 -4.78
CA ASP A 59 6.89 -1.12 -5.43
C ASP A 59 6.25 -1.13 -6.82
N PHE A 60 6.38 -2.23 -7.57
CA PHE A 60 5.69 -2.37 -8.86
C PHE A 60 4.17 -2.41 -8.71
N ALA A 61 3.64 -3.08 -7.68
CA ALA A 61 2.21 -3.07 -7.37
C ALA A 61 1.68 -1.66 -7.07
N TYR A 62 2.50 -0.76 -6.54
CA TYR A 62 2.14 0.64 -6.30
C TYR A 62 2.19 1.53 -7.55
N MET A 63 2.79 1.09 -8.64
CA MET A 63 2.81 1.84 -9.90
C MET A 63 1.67 1.43 -10.82
N LEU A 64 1.33 0.15 -10.85
CA LEU A 64 0.39 -0.43 -11.81
C LEU A 64 -1.03 0.18 -11.81
N PRO A 65 -1.57 0.74 -10.71
CA PRO A 65 -2.85 1.47 -10.76
C PRO A 65 -2.88 2.61 -11.80
N LEU A 66 -1.72 3.16 -12.17
CA LEU A 66 -1.56 4.07 -13.31
C LEU A 66 -1.27 3.32 -14.61
N PHE A 67 -2.09 2.30 -14.90
CA PHE A 67 -1.85 1.31 -15.95
C PHE A 67 -1.65 1.91 -17.35
N ASP A 68 -2.28 3.04 -17.65
CA ASP A 68 -2.14 3.80 -18.90
C ASP A 68 -0.73 4.38 -19.13
N LEU A 69 0.13 4.34 -18.10
CA LEU A 69 1.54 4.76 -18.20
C LEU A 69 2.47 3.62 -18.62
N PHE A 70 1.96 2.39 -18.78
CA PHE A 70 2.76 1.21 -19.10
C PHE A 70 2.48 0.70 -20.52
N ASP A 71 3.51 0.14 -21.15
CA ASP A 71 3.26 -0.83 -22.21
C ASP A 71 2.68 -2.11 -21.61
N ARG A 72 1.63 -2.63 -22.25
CA ARG A 72 0.88 -3.78 -21.76
C ARG A 72 1.73 -5.05 -21.71
N GLU A 73 2.50 -5.31 -22.76
CA GLU A 73 3.28 -6.55 -22.87
C GLU A 73 4.48 -6.50 -21.90
N GLU A 74 5.09 -5.33 -21.72
CA GLU A 74 6.14 -5.13 -20.73
C GLU A 74 5.63 -5.34 -19.30
N ALA A 75 4.46 -4.78 -18.96
CA ALA A 75 3.86 -4.99 -17.64
C ALA A 75 3.54 -6.47 -17.39
N LEU A 76 3.00 -7.19 -18.39
CA LEU A 76 2.75 -8.63 -18.28
C LEU A 76 4.05 -9.44 -18.13
N ALA A 77 5.07 -9.09 -18.90
CA ALA A 77 6.38 -9.73 -18.82
C ALA A 77 7.00 -9.54 -17.43
N ALA A 78 6.92 -8.33 -16.85
CA ALA A 78 7.38 -8.05 -15.49
C ALA A 78 6.61 -8.86 -14.42
N ILE A 79 5.28 -9.01 -14.57
CA ILE A 79 4.45 -9.86 -13.70
C ILE A 79 4.91 -11.32 -13.77
N ARG A 80 5.06 -11.87 -14.98
CA ARG A 80 5.56 -13.24 -15.18
C ARG A 80 6.97 -13.42 -14.63
N TYR A 81 7.80 -12.38 -14.75
CA TYR A 81 9.16 -12.36 -14.22
C TYR A 81 9.19 -12.54 -12.70
N LEU A 82 8.28 -11.89 -11.95
CA LEU A 82 8.14 -12.09 -10.50
C LEU A 82 7.59 -13.49 -10.16
N ILE A 83 6.52 -13.92 -10.84
CA ILE A 83 5.90 -15.24 -10.62
C ILE A 83 6.89 -16.38 -10.88
N ALA A 84 7.75 -16.26 -11.89
CA ALA A 84 8.81 -17.24 -12.16
C ALA A 84 9.84 -17.37 -11.01
N GLY A 85 9.93 -16.36 -10.15
CA GLY A 85 10.76 -16.38 -8.95
C GLY A 85 10.08 -16.95 -7.70
N GLN A 86 8.78 -17.27 -7.76
CA GLN A 86 8.05 -17.84 -6.64
C GLN A 86 8.63 -19.19 -6.23
N ARG A 87 8.79 -19.41 -4.92
CA ARG A 87 9.24 -20.70 -4.38
C ARG A 87 8.13 -21.75 -4.44
N GLY A 88 8.52 -23.02 -4.38
CA GLY A 88 7.56 -24.15 -4.36
C GLY A 88 6.64 -24.19 -3.14
N ASP A 89 6.97 -23.48 -2.05
CA ASP A 89 6.11 -23.30 -0.88
C ASP A 89 5.23 -22.02 -0.96
N GLY A 90 5.21 -21.36 -2.11
CA GLY A 90 4.35 -20.21 -2.38
C GLY A 90 4.97 -18.85 -2.07
N VAL A 91 6.12 -18.78 -1.39
CA VAL A 91 6.76 -17.51 -1.03
C VAL A 91 7.13 -16.72 -2.30
N VAL A 92 6.57 -15.52 -2.41
CA VAL A 92 6.87 -14.56 -3.47
C VAL A 92 8.16 -13.82 -3.12
N PRO A 93 9.08 -13.59 -4.08
CA PRO A 93 10.28 -12.80 -3.82
C PRO A 93 9.94 -11.36 -3.39
N ASP A 94 10.73 -10.80 -2.48
CA ASP A 94 10.76 -9.34 -2.23
C ASP A 94 11.11 -8.61 -3.52
N ARG A 95 12.13 -9.14 -4.21
CA ARG A 95 12.57 -8.64 -5.50
C ARG A 95 13.24 -9.70 -6.33
N ARG A 96 13.21 -9.49 -7.65
CA ARG A 96 14.01 -10.26 -8.60
C ARG A 96 14.93 -9.33 -9.39
N GLN A 97 16.23 -9.61 -9.33
CA GLN A 97 17.28 -8.77 -9.89
C GLN A 97 17.34 -8.87 -11.42
N VAL A 98 18.00 -7.91 -12.07
CA VAL A 98 18.24 -7.89 -13.53
C VAL A 98 19.02 -9.12 -14.01
N ASP A 99 19.79 -9.77 -13.15
CA ASP A 99 20.53 -11.01 -13.46
C ASP A 99 19.71 -12.29 -13.25
N GLY A 100 18.43 -12.17 -12.88
CA GLY A 100 17.52 -13.29 -12.64
C GLY A 100 17.52 -13.83 -11.21
N VAL A 101 18.41 -13.35 -10.34
CA VAL A 101 18.50 -13.81 -8.95
C VAL A 101 17.31 -13.32 -8.14
N ASN A 102 16.62 -14.27 -7.50
CA ASN A 102 15.54 -13.99 -6.56
C ASN A 102 16.11 -13.62 -5.18
N VAL A 103 15.55 -12.60 -4.55
CA VAL A 103 15.80 -12.25 -3.15
C VAL A 103 14.47 -12.23 -2.42
N TYR A 104 14.36 -13.00 -1.34
CA TYR A 104 13.09 -13.21 -0.63
C TYR A 104 12.98 -12.34 0.61
N GLU A 105 14.11 -12.02 1.24
CA GLU A 105 14.17 -11.22 2.45
C GLU A 105 14.38 -9.73 2.16
N ALA A 106 13.80 -8.88 3.02
CA ALA A 106 14.11 -7.45 3.03
C ALA A 106 15.59 -7.21 3.39
N GLY A 107 16.08 -6.02 3.07
CA GLY A 107 17.47 -5.61 3.30
C GLY A 107 18.46 -6.02 2.20
N GLY A 108 19.74 -5.77 2.47
CA GLY A 108 20.82 -6.02 1.51
C GLY A 108 21.06 -7.51 1.26
N ARG A 109 21.56 -7.88 0.08
CA ARG A 109 21.96 -9.27 -0.20
C ARG A 109 23.03 -9.71 0.80
N GLY A 110 22.77 -10.80 1.52
CA GLY A 110 23.64 -11.31 2.60
C GLY A 110 23.43 -10.63 3.96
N HIS A 111 22.53 -9.65 4.05
CA HIS A 111 22.16 -8.94 5.27
C HIS A 111 20.62 -8.88 5.39
N PRO A 112 19.95 -10.06 5.49
CA PRO A 112 18.50 -10.13 5.53
C PRO A 112 17.95 -9.48 6.81
N VAL A 113 16.78 -8.85 6.69
CA VAL A 113 16.03 -8.27 7.81
C VAL A 113 14.83 -9.17 8.11
N GLY A 114 15.03 -10.09 9.06
CA GLY A 114 14.02 -11.09 9.41
C GLY A 114 13.78 -12.15 8.32
N LEU A 115 12.68 -12.88 8.46
CA LEU A 115 12.15 -13.79 7.42
C LEU A 115 11.52 -13.01 6.25
N PRO A 116 11.22 -13.68 5.11
CA PRO A 116 10.61 -13.03 3.94
C PRO A 116 9.41 -12.14 4.29
N PRO A 117 9.26 -10.94 3.69
CA PRO A 117 8.22 -10.00 4.07
C PRO A 117 6.81 -10.57 3.93
N LEU A 118 5.93 -10.19 4.86
CA LEU A 118 4.56 -10.71 4.95
C LEU A 118 3.59 -10.09 3.92
N ASP A 119 4.02 -9.03 3.24
CA ASP A 119 3.19 -8.22 2.33
C ASP A 119 3.28 -8.66 0.86
N ASN A 120 4.41 -9.25 0.43
CA ASN A 120 4.68 -9.56 -0.98
C ASN A 120 3.64 -10.49 -1.61
N SER A 121 3.16 -11.50 -0.87
CA SER A 121 2.13 -12.41 -1.37
C SER A 121 0.83 -11.67 -1.71
N ALA A 122 0.38 -10.77 -0.82
CA ALA A 122 -0.82 -9.97 -1.05
C ALA A 122 -0.62 -8.98 -2.21
N PHE A 123 0.55 -8.32 -2.29
CA PHE A 123 0.87 -7.44 -3.42
C PHE A 123 0.91 -8.17 -4.76
N MET A 124 1.42 -9.40 -4.80
CA MET A 124 1.44 -10.20 -6.03
C MET A 124 0.02 -10.48 -6.54
N VAL A 125 -0.92 -10.78 -5.64
CA VAL A 125 -2.33 -10.94 -6.00
C VAL A 125 -2.91 -9.66 -6.57
N SER A 126 -2.78 -8.54 -5.86
CA SER A 126 -3.33 -7.26 -6.32
C SER A 126 -2.68 -6.78 -7.62
N LEU A 127 -1.40 -7.04 -7.82
CA LEU A 127 -0.69 -6.73 -9.08
C LEU A 127 -1.28 -7.50 -10.27
N VAL A 128 -1.48 -8.81 -10.14
CA VAL A 128 -2.10 -9.62 -11.21
C VAL A 128 -3.55 -9.22 -11.43
N TYR A 129 -4.31 -9.01 -10.35
CA TYR A 129 -5.70 -8.59 -10.43
C TYR A 129 -5.86 -7.26 -11.15
N GLU A 130 -5.02 -6.26 -10.83
CA GLU A 130 -5.05 -4.95 -11.46
C GLU A 130 -4.78 -5.08 -12.97
N TYR A 131 -3.74 -5.84 -13.35
CA TYR A 131 -3.43 -6.09 -14.77
C TYR A 131 -4.61 -6.73 -15.52
N ILE A 132 -5.16 -7.83 -14.99
CA ILE A 132 -6.28 -8.54 -15.63
C ILE A 132 -7.51 -7.65 -15.69
N SER A 133 -7.80 -6.89 -14.63
CA SER A 133 -8.95 -6.01 -14.54
C SER A 133 -8.87 -4.83 -15.51
N ARG A 134 -7.68 -4.29 -15.77
CA ARG A 134 -7.47 -3.19 -16.73
C ARG A 134 -7.48 -3.68 -18.18
N THR A 135 -6.88 -4.83 -18.45
CA THR A 135 -6.82 -5.41 -19.79
C THR A 135 -8.08 -6.17 -20.18
N LYS A 136 -8.91 -6.55 -19.21
CA LYS A 136 -10.05 -7.47 -19.35
C LYS A 136 -9.66 -8.82 -19.95
N ASN A 137 -8.38 -9.20 -19.86
CA ASN A 137 -7.89 -10.47 -20.37
C ASN A 137 -8.04 -11.58 -19.32
N PHE A 138 -9.28 -12.03 -19.11
CA PHE A 138 -9.60 -13.06 -18.12
C PHE A 138 -9.03 -14.45 -18.45
N SER A 139 -8.52 -14.68 -19.66
CA SER A 139 -7.83 -15.94 -19.99
C SER A 139 -6.53 -16.12 -19.19
N LEU A 140 -5.93 -15.02 -18.70
CA LEU A 140 -4.75 -15.07 -17.84
C LEU A 140 -5.06 -15.53 -16.42
N VAL A 141 -6.33 -15.61 -16.02
CA VAL A 141 -6.68 -16.14 -14.69
C VAL A 141 -6.22 -17.59 -14.56
N ASP A 142 -6.40 -18.41 -15.60
CA ASP A 142 -5.97 -19.82 -15.57
C ASP A 142 -4.45 -19.96 -15.41
N GLU A 143 -3.67 -19.02 -15.94
CA GLU A 143 -2.21 -18.99 -15.80
C GLU A 143 -1.79 -18.67 -14.36
N PHE A 144 -2.42 -17.67 -13.74
CA PHE A 144 -1.94 -17.13 -12.46
C PHE A 144 -2.67 -17.65 -11.22
N LEU A 145 -3.86 -18.22 -11.36
CA LEU A 145 -4.71 -18.54 -10.20
C LEU A 145 -4.02 -19.48 -9.20
N LEU A 146 -3.35 -20.53 -9.69
CA LEU A 146 -2.65 -21.47 -8.83
C LEU A 146 -1.41 -20.85 -8.14
N PRO A 147 -0.48 -20.18 -8.86
CA PRO A 147 0.59 -19.40 -8.23
C PRO A 147 0.09 -18.41 -7.16
N LEU A 148 -0.97 -17.65 -7.45
CA LEU A 148 -1.55 -16.70 -6.49
C LEU A 148 -2.15 -17.41 -5.28
N HIS A 149 -2.82 -18.55 -5.49
CA HIS A 149 -3.33 -19.33 -4.37
C HIS A 149 -2.21 -19.79 -3.44
N TRP A 150 -1.11 -20.30 -3.98
CA TRP A 150 0.06 -20.66 -3.18
C TRP A 150 0.70 -19.46 -2.46
N ALA A 151 0.74 -18.28 -3.10
CA ALA A 151 1.19 -17.06 -2.45
C ALA A 151 0.37 -16.75 -1.20
N MET A 152 -0.96 -16.83 -1.31
CA MET A 152 -1.88 -16.60 -0.19
C MET A 152 -1.80 -17.68 0.89
N GLN A 153 -1.46 -18.94 0.54
CA GLN A 153 -1.23 -20.01 1.52
C GLN A 153 0.09 -19.83 2.30
N ALA A 154 1.08 -19.13 1.72
CA ALA A 154 2.36 -18.87 2.38
C ALA A 154 2.27 -17.83 3.51
N ILE A 155 1.16 -17.08 3.61
CA ILE A 155 0.95 -16.05 4.64
C ILE A 155 0.55 -16.75 5.96
N PRO A 156 1.37 -16.65 7.03
CA PRO A 156 1.02 -17.18 8.34
C PRO A 156 -0.20 -16.46 8.91
N ARG A 157 -1.12 -17.21 9.53
CA ARG A 157 -2.33 -16.66 10.17
C ARG A 157 -2.39 -17.00 11.66
N GLY A 158 -2.86 -16.03 12.43
CA GLY A 158 -3.03 -16.09 13.87
C GLY A 158 -4.40 -16.67 14.28
N PRO A 159 -4.65 -16.76 15.59
CA PRO A 159 -5.88 -17.35 16.11
C PRO A 159 -7.15 -16.59 15.73
N HIS A 160 -7.09 -15.28 15.45
CA HIS A 160 -8.23 -14.48 15.01
C HIS A 160 -8.31 -14.37 13.46
N GLY A 161 -7.59 -15.22 12.73
CA GLY A 161 -7.59 -15.21 11.26
C GLY A 161 -6.78 -14.08 10.62
N LEU A 162 -6.13 -13.23 11.43
CA LEU A 162 -5.27 -12.14 10.99
C LEU A 162 -3.86 -12.64 10.61
N VAL A 163 -3.10 -11.85 9.87
CA VAL A 163 -1.71 -12.17 9.52
C VAL A 163 -0.83 -12.19 10.77
N TRP A 164 -0.11 -13.28 10.99
CA TRP A 164 0.70 -13.53 12.19
C TRP A 164 2.19 -13.38 11.93
N ASN A 165 2.89 -12.71 12.84
CA ASN A 165 4.34 -12.58 12.83
C ASN A 165 4.96 -13.08 14.14
N HIS A 166 5.80 -14.12 14.06
CA HIS A 166 6.30 -14.83 15.23
C HIS A 166 7.33 -14.00 16.03
N PRO A 167 7.15 -13.77 17.35
CA PRO A 167 8.00 -12.85 18.12
C PRO A 167 9.49 -13.22 18.20
N GLN A 168 9.78 -14.52 18.22
CA GLN A 168 11.16 -15.04 18.31
C GLN A 168 11.85 -15.21 16.95
N LEU A 169 11.08 -15.24 15.85
CA LEU A 169 11.61 -15.40 14.51
C LEU A 169 10.78 -14.53 13.55
N PRO A 170 10.85 -13.20 13.71
CA PRO A 170 9.97 -12.30 13.00
C PRO A 170 10.34 -12.24 11.51
N HIS A 171 9.30 -12.17 10.70
CA HIS A 171 9.36 -11.62 9.36
C HIS A 171 9.57 -10.11 9.42
N SER A 172 10.19 -9.55 8.38
CA SER A 172 9.91 -8.15 8.05
C SER A 172 8.40 -8.00 7.84
N PRO A 173 7.73 -7.00 8.42
CA PRO A 173 6.28 -6.85 8.28
C PRO A 173 5.95 -6.30 6.89
N TYR A 174 5.51 -5.05 6.79
CA TYR A 174 5.23 -4.35 5.55
C TYR A 174 6.47 -3.56 5.11
N GLY A 175 6.73 -3.46 3.81
CA GLY A 175 7.91 -2.82 3.22
C GLY A 175 8.30 -1.43 3.73
N PHE A 176 7.32 -0.60 4.08
CA PHE A 176 7.55 0.74 4.64
C PHE A 176 7.72 0.73 6.16
N THR A 177 7.76 -0.46 6.75
CA THR A 177 8.07 -0.74 8.16
C THR A 177 8.99 -1.96 8.28
N ASP A 178 9.77 -2.28 7.23
CA ASP A 178 10.62 -3.48 7.16
C ASP A 178 11.75 -3.49 8.22
N THR A 179 12.08 -2.32 8.78
CA THR A 179 13.02 -2.18 9.90
C THR A 179 12.36 -2.30 11.28
N ILE A 180 11.04 -2.45 11.36
CA ILE A 180 10.26 -2.42 12.61
C ILE A 180 9.90 -3.83 13.06
N GLY A 181 10.14 -4.12 14.33
CA GLY A 181 9.87 -5.43 14.93
C GLY A 181 8.43 -5.58 15.40
N LYS A 182 7.45 -5.42 14.50
CA LYS A 182 6.02 -5.68 14.82
C LYS A 182 5.76 -7.18 14.91
N THR A 183 5.18 -7.66 15.99
CA THR A 183 4.95 -9.11 16.22
C THR A 183 3.54 -9.41 16.73
N GLY A 184 3.14 -10.67 16.65
CA GLY A 184 1.78 -11.09 16.87
C GLY A 184 0.91 -10.92 15.62
N GLU A 185 -0.38 -10.64 15.79
CA GLU A 185 -1.29 -10.33 14.68
C GLU A 185 -1.07 -8.89 14.19
N LEU A 186 -0.91 -8.70 12.89
CA LEU A 186 -0.51 -7.42 12.29
C LEU A 186 -1.68 -6.76 11.54
N LEU A 187 -1.97 -5.49 11.86
CA LEU A 187 -3.06 -4.75 11.20
C LEU A 187 -2.82 -4.59 9.70
N PHE A 188 -1.72 -3.93 9.31
CA PHE A 188 -1.52 -3.53 7.92
C PHE A 188 -1.43 -4.72 6.97
N CYS A 189 -0.71 -5.79 7.39
CA CYS A 189 -0.60 -7.00 6.58
C CYS A 189 -1.94 -7.75 6.47
N SER A 190 -2.78 -7.71 7.50
CA SER A 190 -4.13 -8.29 7.44
C SER A 190 -5.06 -7.52 6.51
N LEU A 191 -4.95 -6.18 6.47
CA LEU A 191 -5.70 -5.37 5.50
C LEU A 191 -5.26 -5.65 4.06
N LEU A 192 -3.96 -5.85 3.82
CA LEU A 192 -3.44 -6.29 2.51
C LEU A 192 -3.97 -7.68 2.14
N ASP A 193 -3.96 -8.63 3.07
CA ASP A 193 -4.50 -9.99 2.87
C ASP A 193 -6.01 -9.99 2.60
N TRP A 194 -6.78 -9.12 3.28
CA TRP A 194 -8.20 -8.91 3.01
C TRP A 194 -8.42 -8.34 1.60
N ASN A 195 -7.66 -7.33 1.21
CA ASN A 195 -7.75 -6.74 -0.13
C ASN A 195 -7.39 -7.77 -1.22
N ALA A 196 -6.31 -8.52 -1.03
CA ALA A 196 -5.92 -9.61 -1.92
C ALA A 196 -6.97 -10.74 -1.95
N SER A 197 -7.60 -11.07 -0.83
CA SER A 197 -8.69 -12.06 -0.79
C SER A 197 -9.90 -11.59 -1.59
N ARG A 198 -10.25 -10.30 -1.53
CA ARG A 198 -11.29 -9.69 -2.38
C ARG A 198 -10.95 -9.80 -3.87
N ASP A 199 -9.69 -9.53 -4.21
CA ASP A 199 -9.19 -9.64 -5.59
C ASP A 199 -9.24 -11.11 -6.07
N MET A 200 -8.86 -12.08 -5.23
CA MET A 200 -9.00 -13.51 -5.52
C MET A 200 -10.46 -13.92 -5.73
N VAL A 201 -11.40 -13.41 -4.92
CA VAL A 201 -12.84 -13.65 -5.11
C VAL A 201 -13.29 -13.16 -6.49
N ALA A 202 -12.83 -11.97 -6.91
CA ALA A 202 -13.17 -11.41 -8.22
C ALA A 202 -12.60 -12.25 -9.38
N LEU A 203 -11.33 -12.67 -9.30
CA LEU A 203 -10.69 -13.54 -10.29
C LEU A 203 -11.39 -14.91 -10.38
N CYS A 204 -11.65 -15.54 -9.23
CA CYS A 204 -12.34 -16.84 -9.18
C CYS A 204 -13.76 -16.75 -9.75
N ARG A 205 -14.47 -15.65 -9.48
CA ARG A 205 -15.81 -15.40 -10.05
C ARG A 205 -15.77 -15.33 -11.56
N ALA A 206 -14.76 -14.69 -12.14
CA ALA A 206 -14.64 -14.50 -13.58
C ALA A 206 -14.53 -15.83 -14.36
N ILE A 207 -13.94 -16.86 -13.75
CA ILE A 207 -13.79 -18.20 -14.36
C ILE A 207 -14.73 -19.26 -13.75
N GLY A 208 -15.61 -18.88 -12.83
CA GLY A 208 -16.55 -19.80 -12.20
C GLY A 208 -15.94 -20.79 -11.20
N ASN A 209 -14.74 -20.52 -10.65
CA ASN A 209 -14.11 -21.36 -9.62
C ASN A 209 -14.77 -21.15 -8.25
N GLN A 210 -15.87 -21.86 -8.00
CA GLN A 210 -16.67 -21.70 -6.79
C GLN A 210 -15.94 -22.11 -5.51
N HIS A 211 -15.02 -23.07 -5.59
CA HIS A 211 -14.31 -23.58 -4.41
C HIS A 211 -13.37 -22.52 -3.83
N LEU A 212 -12.48 -21.96 -4.65
CA LEU A 212 -11.56 -20.91 -4.20
C LEU A 212 -12.29 -19.60 -3.89
N LEU A 213 -13.35 -19.29 -4.63
CA LEU A 213 -14.21 -18.14 -4.32
C LEU A 213 -14.75 -18.24 -2.89
N ALA A 214 -15.32 -19.39 -2.50
CA ALA A 214 -15.85 -19.59 -1.15
C ALA A 214 -14.74 -19.53 -0.09
N LEU A 215 -13.57 -20.12 -0.37
CA LEU A 215 -12.41 -20.07 0.54
C LEU A 215 -12.01 -18.64 0.87
N TYR A 216 -11.82 -17.79 -0.15
CA TYR A 216 -11.38 -16.41 0.09
C TYR A 216 -12.50 -15.52 0.65
N ALA A 217 -13.75 -15.77 0.30
CA ALA A 217 -14.88 -15.09 0.94
C ALA A 217 -14.96 -15.41 2.45
N THR A 218 -14.67 -16.64 2.86
CA THR A 218 -14.58 -17.01 4.28
C THR A 218 -13.37 -16.34 4.93
N ARG A 219 -12.20 -16.35 4.29
CA ARG A 219 -10.99 -15.68 4.79
C ARG A 219 -11.22 -14.18 5.05
N MET A 220 -11.93 -13.50 4.15
CA MET A 220 -12.31 -12.09 4.36
C MET A 220 -13.14 -11.90 5.62
N LYS A 221 -14.18 -12.73 5.82
CA LYS A 221 -15.05 -12.65 7.02
C LYS A 221 -14.30 -12.91 8.31
N GLU A 222 -13.40 -13.91 8.32
CA GLU A 222 -12.55 -14.20 9.47
C GLU A 222 -11.72 -12.97 9.87
N MET A 223 -11.16 -12.24 8.90
CA MET A 223 -10.40 -11.01 9.17
C MET A 223 -11.29 -9.84 9.58
N GLU A 224 -12.48 -9.70 8.99
CA GLU A 224 -13.47 -8.68 9.38
C GLU A 224 -13.90 -8.82 10.85
N GLU A 225 -14.08 -10.06 11.33
CA GLU A 225 -14.36 -10.37 12.73
C GLU A 225 -13.10 -10.24 13.60
N GLY A 226 -11.97 -10.77 13.13
CA GLY A 226 -10.73 -10.83 13.89
C GLY A 226 -10.08 -9.47 14.17
N ILE A 227 -10.31 -8.47 13.31
CA ILE A 227 -9.72 -7.13 13.43
C ILE A 227 -10.07 -6.44 14.75
N GLU A 228 -11.14 -6.87 15.43
CA GLU A 228 -11.54 -6.35 16.73
C GLU A 228 -10.48 -6.57 17.81
N SER A 229 -9.63 -7.60 17.68
CA SER A 229 -8.52 -7.87 18.62
C SER A 229 -7.44 -6.77 18.60
N LEU A 230 -7.39 -5.98 17.52
CA LEU A 230 -6.43 -4.91 17.31
C LEU A 230 -6.99 -3.52 17.62
N ILE A 231 -8.18 -3.40 18.22
CA ILE A 231 -8.69 -2.11 18.66
C ILE A 231 -7.97 -1.68 19.94
N ASP A 232 -7.50 -0.44 19.97
CA ASP A 232 -7.11 0.22 21.20
C ASP A 232 -8.36 0.67 21.98
N PRO A 233 -8.64 0.13 23.17
CA PRO A 233 -9.81 0.53 23.94
C PRO A 233 -9.77 2.00 24.39
N SER A 234 -8.59 2.65 24.37
CA SER A 234 -8.46 4.04 24.83
C SER A 234 -8.80 5.07 23.75
N THR A 235 -8.47 4.78 22.49
CA THR A 235 -8.67 5.69 21.35
C THR A 235 -9.72 5.20 20.36
N GLY A 236 -10.11 3.92 20.41
CA GLY A 236 -10.97 3.29 19.39
C GLY A 236 -10.28 3.04 18.05
N LEU A 237 -9.02 3.45 17.89
CA LEU A 237 -8.23 3.27 16.67
C LEU A 237 -7.59 1.88 16.63
N PHE A 238 -7.22 1.44 15.43
CA PHE A 238 -6.49 0.19 15.28
C PHE A 238 -5.01 0.32 15.65
N LEU A 239 -4.50 -0.68 16.37
CA LEU A 239 -3.11 -0.87 16.75
C LEU A 239 -2.36 -1.61 15.66
N ALA A 240 -1.08 -1.32 15.49
CA ALA A 240 -0.25 -1.92 14.45
C ALA A 240 -0.08 -3.43 14.59
N ALA A 241 -0.08 -3.93 15.83
CA ALA A 241 0.29 -5.29 16.19
C ALA A 241 -0.37 -5.73 17.51
N SER A 242 -0.50 -7.04 17.75
CA SER A 242 -1.03 -7.57 19.00
C SER A 242 0.01 -7.77 20.12
N GLU A 243 1.29 -7.87 19.77
CA GLU A 243 2.40 -8.05 20.74
C GLU A 243 3.40 -6.88 20.69
N ASP A 244 4.57 -7.04 20.08
CA ASP A 244 5.55 -5.96 20.00
C ASP A 244 5.11 -4.85 19.03
N CYS A 245 5.42 -3.59 19.37
CA CYS A 245 5.03 -2.42 18.59
C CYS A 245 3.51 -2.23 18.49
N ARG A 246 2.79 -2.48 19.58
CA ARG A 246 1.34 -2.36 19.72
C ARG A 246 0.90 -0.90 19.91
N GLN A 247 1.28 -0.04 18.98
CA GLN A 247 0.98 1.38 18.97
C GLN A 247 -0.06 1.69 17.88
N VAL A 248 -0.78 2.81 18.00
CA VAL A 248 -1.78 3.21 17.00
C VAL A 248 -1.11 3.38 15.63
N ASP A 249 -1.58 2.63 14.63
CA ASP A 249 -1.01 2.65 13.28
C ASP A 249 -1.74 3.68 12.41
N VAL A 250 -1.13 4.85 12.22
CA VAL A 250 -1.74 5.94 11.43
C VAL A 250 -2.03 5.47 10.00
N TRP A 251 -1.10 4.73 9.39
CA TRP A 251 -1.24 4.25 8.02
C TRP A 251 -2.27 3.14 7.93
N GLY A 252 -2.28 2.19 8.87
CA GLY A 252 -3.27 1.13 8.90
C GLY A 252 -4.70 1.64 9.04
N ASN A 253 -4.92 2.64 9.89
CA ASN A 253 -6.24 3.28 10.03
C ASN A 253 -6.67 4.00 8.73
N ALA A 254 -5.76 4.77 8.11
CA ALA A 254 -6.04 5.40 6.82
C ALA A 254 -6.33 4.39 5.71
N PHE A 255 -5.52 3.32 5.65
CA PHE A 255 -5.62 2.30 4.61
C PHE A 255 -6.90 1.48 4.73
N ALA A 256 -7.30 1.09 5.96
CA ALA A 256 -8.56 0.39 6.20
C ALA A 256 -9.75 1.16 5.63
N ALA A 257 -9.83 2.47 5.89
CA ALA A 257 -10.86 3.33 5.33
C ALA A 257 -10.74 3.46 3.80
N ALA A 258 -9.52 3.63 3.27
CA ALA A 258 -9.29 3.85 1.84
C ALA A 258 -9.59 2.65 0.93
N ILE A 259 -9.56 1.42 1.47
CA ILE A 259 -9.88 0.19 0.73
C ILE A 259 -11.33 -0.27 0.92
N ASP A 260 -12.16 0.54 1.58
CA ASP A 260 -13.52 0.22 1.98
C ASP A 260 -13.60 -1.05 2.84
N PHE A 261 -12.63 -1.25 3.74
CA PHE A 261 -12.71 -2.30 4.74
C PHE A 261 -13.94 -2.06 5.64
N PRO A 262 -14.68 -3.10 6.07
CA PRO A 262 -15.83 -2.92 6.95
C PRO A 262 -15.42 -2.35 8.32
N ILE A 263 -15.74 -1.08 8.56
CA ILE A 263 -15.44 -0.36 9.81
C ILE A 263 -16.76 0.10 10.42
N ALA A 264 -16.93 -0.10 11.73
CA ALA A 264 -18.07 0.44 12.47
C ALA A 264 -18.08 1.98 12.40
N ALA A 265 -19.26 2.59 12.37
CA ALA A 265 -19.39 4.03 12.09
C ALA A 265 -18.70 4.93 13.12
N ASP A 266 -18.78 4.56 14.40
CA ASP A 266 -18.10 5.22 15.52
C ASP A 266 -16.57 5.15 15.37
N ARG A 267 -16.05 4.00 14.96
CA ARG A 267 -14.61 3.84 14.69
C ARG A 267 -14.17 4.62 13.46
N PHE A 268 -14.99 4.68 12.41
CA PHE A 268 -14.70 5.51 11.25
C PHE A 268 -14.62 7.01 11.64
N GLU A 269 -15.49 7.46 12.55
CA GLU A 269 -15.42 8.80 13.12
C GLU A 269 -14.10 9.03 13.88
N GLN A 270 -13.64 8.08 14.70
CA GLN A 270 -12.32 8.17 15.36
C GLN A 270 -11.15 8.25 14.36
N ILE A 271 -11.22 7.50 13.25
CA ILE A 271 -10.22 7.57 12.18
C ILE A 271 -10.23 8.95 11.51
N VAL A 272 -11.41 9.54 11.29
CA VAL A 272 -11.54 10.89 10.75
C VAL A 272 -10.97 11.92 11.75
N GLU A 273 -11.27 11.81 13.03
CA GLU A 273 -10.76 12.68 14.09
C GLU A 273 -9.22 12.68 14.18
N LEU A 274 -8.57 11.53 13.91
CA LEU A 274 -7.11 11.45 13.79
C LEU A 274 -6.55 12.40 12.71
N PHE A 275 -7.28 12.60 11.61
CA PHE A 275 -6.86 13.46 10.51
C PHE A 275 -7.50 14.85 10.53
N THR A 276 -8.37 15.16 11.50
CA THR A 276 -8.84 16.54 11.75
C THR A 276 -8.10 17.15 12.92
N ASP A 277 -8.19 16.52 14.09
CA ASP A 277 -7.81 17.11 15.37
C ASP A 277 -6.32 16.93 15.66
N ARG A 278 -5.72 15.90 15.04
CA ARG A 278 -4.29 15.58 15.15
C ARG A 278 -3.55 15.79 13.83
N TYR A 279 -4.09 16.59 12.90
CA TYR A 279 -3.53 16.79 11.56
C TYR A 279 -2.02 17.10 11.60
N ASP A 280 -1.60 18.13 12.35
CA ASP A 280 -0.18 18.54 12.45
C ASP A 280 0.70 17.53 13.22
N ASP A 281 0.08 16.59 13.93
CA ASP A 281 0.78 15.51 14.63
C ASP A 281 0.99 14.27 13.73
N VAL A 282 0.32 14.18 12.59
CA VAL A 282 0.42 13.00 11.70
C VAL A 282 0.74 13.36 10.24
N ILE A 283 0.57 14.62 9.86
CA ILE A 283 0.82 15.12 8.50
C ILE A 283 1.81 16.29 8.55
N GLU A 284 2.77 16.27 7.63
CA GLU A 284 3.68 17.39 7.38
C GLU A 284 3.80 17.58 5.86
N ARG A 285 3.44 18.77 5.36
CA ARG A 285 3.53 19.12 3.92
C ARG A 285 2.83 18.09 3.01
N GLY A 286 1.65 17.64 3.44
CA GLY A 286 0.87 16.62 2.74
C GLY A 286 1.39 15.19 2.83
N GLN A 287 2.50 14.94 3.55
CA GLN A 287 3.11 13.62 3.75
C GLN A 287 2.77 13.08 5.15
N VAL A 288 2.68 11.76 5.31
CA VAL A 288 2.11 11.14 6.52
C VAL A 288 3.14 10.28 7.25
N ARG A 289 3.21 10.39 8.58
CA ARG A 289 4.06 9.53 9.42
C ARG A 289 3.32 8.29 9.91
N HIS A 290 4.07 7.28 10.32
CA HIS A 290 3.52 5.97 10.72
C HIS A 290 2.80 5.97 12.08
N LEU A 291 3.27 6.81 13.01
CA LEU A 291 2.76 6.94 14.38
C LEU A 291 2.39 8.40 14.63
N VAL A 292 1.77 8.72 15.76
CA VAL A 292 1.52 10.12 16.17
C VAL A 292 2.84 10.82 16.57
N LYS A 293 2.94 12.14 16.37
CA LYS A 293 4.11 12.94 16.76
C LYS A 293 4.48 12.78 18.24
N GLY A 294 5.77 12.52 18.46
CA GLY A 294 6.32 12.19 19.79
C GLY A 294 6.43 10.70 20.06
N GLU A 295 5.75 9.85 19.30
CA GLU A 295 5.83 8.38 19.43
C GLU A 295 6.81 7.75 18.44
N TYR A 296 7.40 6.64 18.87
CA TYR A 296 8.43 5.88 18.15
C TYR A 296 8.27 4.40 18.44
N TRP A 297 8.56 3.54 17.47
CA TRP A 297 8.42 2.09 17.60
C TRP A 297 9.29 1.52 18.71
N GLU A 298 8.69 0.65 19.52
CA GLU A 298 9.31 0.08 20.72
C GLU A 298 10.40 -0.95 20.40
N ARG A 299 10.25 -1.67 19.29
CA ARG A 299 11.16 -2.72 18.84
C ARG A 299 11.54 -2.52 17.38
N LEU A 300 12.83 -2.65 17.08
CA LEU A 300 13.36 -2.51 15.72
C LEU A 300 14.14 -3.76 15.31
N LEU A 301 14.03 -4.15 14.04
CA LEU A 301 14.85 -5.18 13.39
C LEU A 301 16.19 -4.62 12.91
N LEU A 302 16.22 -3.32 12.55
CA LEU A 302 17.44 -2.57 12.25
C LEU A 302 17.48 -1.26 13.05
N PRO A 303 18.66 -0.78 13.46
CA PRO A 303 18.74 0.43 14.27
C PRO A 303 18.35 1.68 13.46
N VAL A 304 17.16 2.22 13.75
CA VAL A 304 16.62 3.46 13.16
C VAL A 304 16.30 4.45 14.28
N LYS A 305 16.88 5.64 14.20
CA LYS A 305 16.69 6.68 15.24
C LYS A 305 15.27 7.22 15.23
N ALA A 306 14.81 7.66 16.39
CA ALA A 306 13.58 8.43 16.53
C ALA A 306 13.61 9.66 15.59
N GLY A 307 12.53 9.84 14.82
CA GLY A 307 12.39 10.91 13.82
C GLY A 307 13.09 10.63 12.50
N ASP A 308 13.57 9.41 12.27
CA ASP A 308 14.30 9.03 11.05
C ASP A 308 13.54 7.91 10.33
N TYR A 309 13.48 7.97 9.00
CA TYR A 309 12.97 6.90 8.14
C TYR A 309 11.62 6.32 8.62
N GLN A 310 11.55 5.01 8.88
CA GLN A 310 10.34 4.31 9.32
C GLN A 310 9.98 4.54 10.79
N ASN A 311 10.89 5.15 11.58
CA ASN A 311 10.68 5.45 12.99
C ASN A 311 10.42 6.95 13.22
N GLY A 312 9.52 7.52 12.43
CA GLY A 312 9.02 8.89 12.60
C GLY A 312 9.26 9.85 11.44
N GLY A 313 9.70 9.37 10.27
CA GLY A 313 9.65 10.14 9.03
C GLY A 313 8.23 10.22 8.45
N TYR A 314 8.00 11.23 7.60
CA TYR A 314 6.76 11.47 6.86
C TYR A 314 6.94 11.02 5.41
N TRP A 315 5.92 10.39 4.84
CA TRP A 315 6.02 9.76 3.53
C TRP A 315 4.87 10.17 2.61
N GLY A 316 5.16 10.26 1.32
CA GLY A 316 4.16 10.52 0.28
C GLY A 316 3.25 9.33 -0.03
N THR A 317 3.78 8.11 0.05
CA THR A 317 3.08 6.84 -0.24
C THR A 317 1.66 6.75 0.35
N PRO A 318 1.43 7.02 1.66
CA PRO A 318 0.11 6.93 2.28
C PRO A 318 -0.81 8.13 2.03
N ALA A 319 -0.32 9.21 1.40
CA ALA A 319 -1.07 10.46 1.31
C ALA A 319 -2.40 10.27 0.55
N GLY A 320 -2.41 9.44 -0.49
CA GLY A 320 -3.62 9.08 -1.21
C GLY A 320 -4.67 8.37 -0.35
N TRP A 321 -4.26 7.53 0.61
CA TRP A 321 -5.19 6.84 1.50
C TRP A 321 -5.89 7.83 2.45
N VAL A 322 -5.13 8.74 3.05
CA VAL A 322 -5.71 9.80 3.89
C VAL A 322 -6.64 10.68 3.08
N MET A 323 -6.26 11.08 1.86
CA MET A 323 -7.14 11.85 0.98
C MET A 323 -8.44 11.11 0.67
N LYS A 324 -8.40 9.80 0.38
CA LYS A 324 -9.61 8.98 0.16
C LYS A 324 -10.50 8.93 1.40
N THR A 325 -9.91 8.78 2.59
CA THR A 325 -10.62 8.79 3.87
C THR A 325 -11.34 10.12 4.12
N MET A 326 -10.68 11.24 3.83
CA MET A 326 -11.21 12.57 4.13
C MET A 326 -12.10 13.15 3.03
N ALA A 327 -12.00 12.68 1.78
CA ALA A 327 -12.66 13.32 0.63
C ALA A 327 -14.19 13.46 0.78
N SER A 328 -14.86 12.47 1.38
CA SER A 328 -16.32 12.46 1.53
C SER A 328 -16.83 13.21 2.76
N THR A 329 -16.02 13.35 3.82
CA THR A 329 -16.43 13.94 5.10
C THR A 329 -15.83 15.32 5.33
N HIS A 330 -14.56 15.50 4.99
CA HIS A 330 -13.79 16.72 5.16
C HIS A 330 -12.99 17.05 3.88
N PRO A 331 -13.68 17.30 2.75
CA PRO A 331 -13.03 17.53 1.45
C PRO A 331 -11.98 18.64 1.51
N LYS A 332 -12.19 19.71 2.29
CA LYS A 332 -11.23 20.82 2.42
C LYS A 332 -9.89 20.44 3.06
N ILE A 333 -9.89 19.44 3.93
CA ILE A 333 -8.64 18.90 4.50
C ILE A 333 -7.91 18.11 3.42
N ALA A 334 -8.61 17.26 2.65
CA ALA A 334 -8.02 16.53 1.54
C ALA A 334 -7.46 17.46 0.45
N GLU A 335 -8.18 18.53 0.10
CA GLU A 335 -7.73 19.57 -0.85
C GLU A 335 -6.44 20.24 -0.37
N THR A 336 -6.40 20.64 0.90
CA THR A 336 -5.22 21.28 1.49
C THR A 336 -4.03 20.33 1.49
N MET A 337 -4.24 19.09 1.93
CA MET A 337 -3.22 18.05 1.92
C MET A 337 -2.65 17.81 0.51
N LEU A 338 -3.50 17.78 -0.52
CA LEU A 338 -3.07 17.60 -1.91
C LEU A 338 -2.23 18.77 -2.40
N ARG A 339 -2.69 20.00 -2.16
CA ARG A 339 -1.97 21.21 -2.56
C ARG A 339 -0.60 21.27 -1.88
N ASP A 340 -0.56 21.00 -0.58
CA ASP A 340 0.68 21.04 0.19
C ASP A 340 1.67 19.95 -0.27
N LEU A 341 1.18 18.75 -0.59
CA LEU A 341 1.99 17.67 -1.17
C LEU A 341 2.59 18.07 -2.53
N VAL A 342 1.76 18.60 -3.43
CA VAL A 342 2.18 19.01 -4.77
C VAL A 342 3.16 20.18 -4.72
N GLU A 343 2.91 21.18 -3.87
CA GLU A 343 3.83 22.29 -3.63
C GLU A 343 5.16 21.78 -3.11
N ASP A 344 5.14 20.85 -2.16
CA ASP A 344 6.37 20.28 -1.60
C ASP A 344 7.19 19.53 -2.65
N TYR A 345 6.55 18.70 -3.46
CA TYR A 345 7.24 17.98 -4.53
C TYR A 345 7.78 18.91 -5.62
N ARG A 346 7.08 19.99 -5.96
CA ARG A 346 7.58 21.01 -6.90
C ARG A 346 8.83 21.71 -6.39
N ASN A 347 8.86 22.02 -5.09
CA ASN A 347 9.92 22.80 -4.48
C ASN A 347 11.13 21.97 -4.08
N ARG A 348 10.90 20.78 -3.53
CA ARG A 348 11.94 19.95 -2.94
C ARG A 348 12.20 18.66 -3.72
N GLY A 349 11.28 18.23 -4.58
CA GLY A 349 11.37 16.96 -5.32
C GLY A 349 10.60 15.82 -4.64
N ILE A 350 10.35 14.75 -5.39
CA ILE A 350 9.61 13.57 -4.92
C ILE A 350 10.57 12.67 -4.16
N HIS A 351 10.44 12.61 -2.85
CA HIS A 351 11.32 11.85 -1.96
C HIS A 351 10.61 10.62 -1.41
N GLU A 352 11.38 9.62 -1.02
CA GLU A 352 10.85 8.47 -0.30
C GLU A 352 10.22 8.93 1.03
N TRP A 353 10.97 9.73 1.80
CA TRP A 353 10.48 10.30 3.05
C TRP A 353 11.16 11.63 3.38
N VAL A 354 10.50 12.41 4.23
CA VAL A 354 10.95 13.71 4.74
C VAL A 354 10.76 13.82 6.26
N ASN A 355 11.50 14.74 6.89
CA ASN A 355 11.21 15.21 8.24
C ASN A 355 11.81 16.61 8.45
N GLY A 356 10.97 17.63 8.56
CA GLY A 356 11.40 19.02 8.47
C GLY A 356 12.15 19.27 7.16
N GLU A 357 13.35 19.82 7.28
CA GLU A 357 14.23 20.10 6.13
C GLU A 357 14.98 18.88 5.61
N ARG A 358 14.95 17.74 6.32
CA ARG A 358 15.59 16.51 5.86
C ARG A 358 14.74 15.85 4.78
N VAL A 359 15.38 15.50 3.68
CA VAL A 359 14.81 14.74 2.56
C VAL A 359 15.71 13.56 2.21
N ARG A 360 15.15 12.42 1.78
CA ARG A 360 15.93 11.23 1.44
C ARG A 360 15.37 10.47 0.24
N LEU A 361 16.30 9.85 -0.50
CA LEU A 361 16.04 9.07 -1.71
C LEU A 361 15.10 9.80 -2.68
N PRO A 362 15.60 10.82 -3.42
CA PRO A 362 14.81 11.50 -4.43
C PRO A 362 14.40 10.52 -5.54
N HIS A 363 13.37 10.89 -6.30
CA HIS A 363 12.79 10.09 -7.37
C HIS A 363 12.16 8.79 -6.87
N TYR A 364 11.52 8.81 -5.69
CA TYR A 364 10.86 7.62 -5.17
C TYR A 364 9.45 7.48 -5.74
N VAL A 365 9.19 6.37 -6.42
CA VAL A 365 8.08 6.30 -7.38
C VAL A 365 6.75 6.15 -6.66
N ALA A 366 6.69 5.32 -5.61
CA ALA A 366 5.46 5.12 -4.84
C ALA A 366 4.97 6.41 -4.17
N SER A 367 5.88 7.36 -3.86
CA SER A 367 5.52 8.67 -3.30
C SER A 367 4.67 9.51 -4.26
N ILE A 368 4.78 9.32 -5.58
CA ILE A 368 3.94 10.03 -6.55
C ILE A 368 2.83 9.14 -7.10
N THR A 369 3.07 7.85 -7.38
CA THR A 369 2.08 7.01 -8.06
C THR A 369 0.87 6.71 -7.18
N ASN A 370 1.07 6.46 -5.88
CA ASN A 370 -0.05 6.17 -4.97
C ASN A 370 -1.01 7.35 -4.81
N PRO A 371 -0.53 8.58 -4.48
CA PRO A 371 -1.42 9.74 -4.43
C PRO A 371 -2.09 10.01 -5.78
N THR A 372 -1.38 9.94 -6.91
CA THR A 372 -1.98 10.16 -8.23
C THR A 372 -3.10 9.15 -8.53
N ALA A 373 -2.89 7.87 -8.22
CA ALA A 373 -3.90 6.83 -8.41
C ALA A 373 -5.14 7.08 -7.54
N ALA A 374 -4.94 7.43 -6.26
CA ALA A 374 -6.02 7.76 -5.36
C ALA A 374 -6.85 8.97 -5.82
N ILE A 375 -6.21 10.01 -6.38
CA ILE A 375 -6.91 11.17 -6.95
C ILE A 375 -7.74 10.76 -8.18
N ARG A 376 -7.20 9.91 -9.06
CA ARG A 376 -7.94 9.37 -10.21
C ARG A 376 -9.15 8.54 -9.78
N ASP A 377 -8.99 7.72 -8.74
CA ASP A 377 -10.10 6.97 -8.14
C ASP A 377 -11.20 7.92 -7.65
N LEU A 378 -10.85 8.93 -6.86
CA LEU A 378 -11.80 9.92 -6.32
C LEU A 378 -12.59 10.66 -7.41
N LEU A 379 -11.94 11.01 -8.51
CA LEU A 379 -12.59 11.58 -9.69
C LEU A 379 -13.54 10.58 -10.37
N SER A 380 -13.11 9.34 -10.53
CA SER A 380 -13.92 8.28 -11.15
C SER A 380 -15.15 7.91 -10.31
N GLU A 381 -15.01 7.94 -8.99
CA GLU A 381 -16.06 7.68 -7.99
C GLU A 381 -16.98 8.88 -7.77
N LYS A 382 -16.70 10.03 -8.41
CA LYS A 382 -17.42 11.30 -8.23
C LYS A 382 -17.40 11.81 -6.79
N LYS A 383 -16.34 11.49 -6.04
CA LYS A 383 -16.03 12.06 -4.72
C LYS A 383 -15.18 13.33 -4.83
N ALA A 384 -14.62 13.58 -6.01
CA ALA A 384 -13.91 14.81 -6.33
C ALA A 384 -14.32 15.38 -7.70
N VAL A 385 -14.03 16.66 -7.92
CA VAL A 385 -14.23 17.38 -9.19
C VAL A 385 -13.01 18.21 -9.55
N LEU A 386 -12.81 18.40 -10.85
CA LEU A 386 -11.80 19.34 -11.35
C LEU A 386 -12.31 20.77 -11.24
N GLU A 387 -11.42 21.69 -10.84
CA GLU A 387 -11.66 23.14 -10.85
C GLU A 387 -10.57 23.92 -11.58
#